data_AF-A0A2E0FCU1-F1
#
_entry.id   AF-A0A2E0FCU1-F1
#
_cell.length_a   1.000
_cell.length_b   1.000
_cell.length_c   1.000
_cell.angle_alpha   90.00
_cell.angle_beta   90.00
_cell.angle_gamma   90.00
#
_symmetry.space_group_name_H-M   'P 1'
#
loop_
_entity.id
_entity.type
_entity.pdbx_description
1 polymer ?
#
loop_
_entity_poly.entity_id
_entity_poly.type
_entity_poly.pdbx_seq_one_letter_code
_entity_poly.pdbx_strand_id
1 'polypeptide(L)'
;MPFNELELYLMGMISPSQVSDFDVFTDITSFSVNENKFIFSANNRVTHNSSSLESLLGKRIPNSNDSQKNFKILSIVITDSPLTEDEWDKVDATAEWFSKKGDDGSSLYNFWEATNGQGSIDIEN
;
A
#
# COMPACT_ATOMS: atom_id res chain seq x y z
N MET A 1 -4.78 -0.83 7.17
CA MET A 1 -3.47 -0.20 7.39
C MET A 1 -3.17 0.64 6.18
N PRO A 2 -2.77 1.91 6.35
CA PRO A 2 -2.37 2.75 5.23
C PRO A 2 -1.06 2.24 4.62
N PHE A 3 -0.82 2.57 3.35
CA PHE A 3 0.45 2.32 2.70
C PHE A 3 1.54 3.20 3.31
N ASN A 4 2.72 2.63 3.54
CA ASN A 4 3.87 3.39 3.98
C ASN A 4 4.50 4.19 2.81
N GLU A 5 5.41 5.11 3.12
CA GLU A 5 6.02 6.00 2.13
C GLU A 5 6.78 5.24 1.03
N LEU A 6 7.46 4.13 1.35
CA LEU A 6 8.14 3.31 0.36
C LEU A 6 7.14 2.65 -0.59
N GLU A 7 6.04 2.09 -0.07
CA GLU A 7 4.96 1.51 -0.87
C GLU A 7 4.34 2.57 -1.79
N LEU A 8 4.05 3.77 -1.27
CA LEU A 8 3.53 4.88 -2.06
C LEU A 8 4.50 5.29 -3.17
N TYR A 9 5.81 5.33 -2.91
CA TYR A 9 6.82 5.58 -3.94
C TYR A 9 6.84 4.48 -5.01
N LEU A 10 6.78 3.21 -4.60
CA LEU A 10 6.74 2.05 -5.51
C LEU A 10 5.44 1.97 -6.32
N MET A 11 4.34 2.51 -5.80
CA MET A 11 3.09 2.71 -6.53
C MET A 11 3.15 3.94 -7.46
N GLY A 12 4.16 4.79 -7.29
CA GLY A 12 4.28 6.06 -8.02
C GLY A 12 3.35 7.13 -7.50
N MET A 13 2.82 6.99 -6.29
CA MET A 13 1.98 7.98 -5.62
C MET A 13 2.79 9.21 -5.21
N ILE A 14 4.01 9.02 -4.74
CA ILE A 14 4.90 10.09 -4.26
C ILE A 14 6.29 10.03 -4.91
N SER A 15 7.02 11.14 -4.86
CA SER A 15 8.39 11.22 -5.35
C SER A 15 9.37 10.57 -4.36
N PRO A 16 10.60 10.18 -4.79
CA PRO A 16 11.57 9.58 -3.88
C PRO A 16 12.03 10.54 -2.76
N SER A 17 11.92 11.87 -2.95
CA SER A 17 12.25 12.86 -1.92
C SER A 17 11.20 12.97 -0.81
N GLN A 18 10.04 12.34 -0.98
CA GLN A 18 8.98 12.26 0.02
C GLN A 18 9.07 10.97 0.86
N VAL A 19 10.02 10.08 0.57
CA VAL A 19 10.30 8.89 1.37
C VAL A 19 11.34 9.26 2.42
N SER A 20 10.96 9.16 3.69
CA SER A 20 11.87 9.35 4.81
C SER A 20 12.95 8.28 4.81
N ASP A 21 14.15 8.66 5.26
CA ASP A 21 15.25 7.70 5.41
C ASP A 21 14.82 6.57 6.37
N PHE A 22 15.09 5.32 5.98
CA PHE A 22 14.76 4.15 6.79
C PHE A 22 15.91 3.15 6.82
N ASP A 23 15.97 2.37 7.89
CA ASP A 23 17.00 1.36 8.08
C ASP A 23 16.47 -0.03 7.78
N VAL A 24 17.27 -0.80 7.05
CA VAL A 24 17.11 -2.25 6.89
C VAL A 24 18.25 -2.93 7.61
N PHE A 25 17.90 -3.76 8.58
CA PHE A 25 18.84 -4.58 9.31
C PHE A 25 18.87 -5.98 8.70
N THR A 26 20.05 -6.48 8.38
CA THR A 26 20.26 -7.84 7.85
C THR A 26 21.28 -8.57 8.70
N ASP A 27 21.36 -9.89 8.52
CA ASP A 27 22.20 -10.75 9.36
C ASP A 27 21.85 -10.60 10.85
N ILE A 28 20.58 -10.89 11.16
CA ILE A 28 20.03 -10.85 12.52
C ILE A 28 20.65 -12.00 13.33
N THR A 29 21.37 -11.67 14.39
CA THR A 29 22.08 -12.63 15.24
C THR A 29 21.31 -13.01 16.50
N SER A 30 20.37 -12.17 16.93
CA SER A 30 19.45 -12.50 18.02
C SER A 30 18.12 -11.77 17.83
N PHE A 31 17.06 -12.37 18.33
CA PHE A 31 15.72 -11.80 18.36
C PHE A 31 15.01 -12.29 19.62
N SER A 32 14.37 -11.36 20.34
CA SER A 32 13.51 -11.65 21.47
C SER A 32 12.37 -10.66 21.54
N VAL A 33 11.26 -11.10 22.12
CA VAL A 33 10.09 -10.26 22.39
C VAL A 33 10.00 -10.07 23.90
N ASN A 34 9.98 -8.82 24.34
CA ASN A 34 9.80 -8.46 25.75
C ASN A 34 8.59 -7.55 25.87
N GLU A 35 7.50 -8.08 26.43
CA GLU A 35 6.19 -7.42 26.48
C GLU A 35 5.76 -6.92 25.09
N ASN A 36 5.79 -5.60 24.89
CA ASN A 36 5.39 -4.91 23.66
C ASN A 36 6.59 -4.43 22.83
N LYS A 37 7.80 -4.96 23.08
CA LYS A 37 9.03 -4.57 22.38
C LYS A 37 9.64 -5.75 21.65
N PHE A 38 10.02 -5.49 20.41
CA PHE A 38 10.90 -6.36 19.64
C PHE A 38 12.35 -5.92 19.89
N ILE A 39 13.18 -6.83 20.39
CA ILE A 39 14.59 -6.59 20.67
C ILE A 39 15.38 -7.54 19.77
N PHE A 40 16.27 -6.99 18.95
CA PHE A 40 17.12 -7.79 18.08
C PHE A 40 18.53 -7.23 18.02
N SER A 41 19.49 -8.07 17.64
CA SER A 41 20.84 -7.67 17.26
C SER A 41 21.07 -8.06 15.80
N ALA A 42 21.77 -7.21 15.06
CA ALA A 42 22.09 -7.41 13.66
C ALA A 42 23.54 -7.00 13.40
N ASN A 43 24.24 -7.73 12.53
CA ASN A 43 25.60 -7.36 12.14
C ASN A 43 25.61 -6.26 11.09
N ASN A 44 24.54 -6.16 10.29
CA ASN A 44 24.48 -5.24 9.16
C ASN A 44 23.28 -4.29 9.30
N ARG A 45 23.54 -3.00 9.14
CA ARG A 45 22.53 -1.94 9.01
C ARG A 45 22.79 -1.21 7.70
N VAL A 46 21.77 -1.11 6.87
CA VAL A 46 21.79 -0.32 5.65
C VAL A 46 20.73 0.75 5.76
N THR A 47 21.13 2.01 5.67
CA THR A 47 20.20 3.14 5.61
C THR A 47 19.86 3.42 4.15
N HIS A 48 18.57 3.42 3.84
CA HIS A 48 18.04 3.80 2.54
C HIS A 48 17.52 5.23 2.59
N ASN A 49 18.10 6.08 1.75
CA ASN A 49 17.60 7.41 1.38
C ASN A 49 17.21 7.46 -0.10
N SER A 50 16.62 8.57 -0.54
CA SER A 50 16.18 8.77 -1.93
C SER A 50 17.24 8.41 -2.98
N SER A 51 18.49 8.85 -2.79
CA SER A 51 19.59 8.59 -3.73
C SER A 51 19.97 7.11 -3.78
N SER A 52 19.97 6.43 -2.62
CA SER A 52 20.26 5.01 -2.54
C SER A 52 19.16 4.16 -3.19
N LEU A 53 17.89 4.59 -3.08
CA LEU A 53 16.76 3.91 -3.70
C LEU A 53 16.84 4.00 -5.23
N GLU A 54 17.12 5.19 -5.77
CA GLU A 54 17.33 5.34 -7.22
C GLU A 54 18.55 4.57 -7.73
N SER A 55 19.62 4.50 -6.94
CA SER A 55 20.82 3.73 -7.30
C SER A 55 20.55 2.23 -7.32
N LEU A 56 19.68 1.75 -6.42
CA LEU A 56 19.34 0.32 -6.29
C LEU A 56 18.28 -0.12 -7.31
N LEU A 57 17.21 0.65 -7.46
CA LEU A 57 16.02 0.29 -8.25
C LEU A 57 16.01 0.92 -9.64
N GLY A 58 16.89 1.88 -9.89
CA GLY A 58 16.80 2.79 -11.02
C GLY A 58 15.79 3.92 -10.78
N LYS A 59 15.76 4.89 -11.70
CA LYS A 59 14.72 5.92 -11.69
C LYS A 59 13.37 5.30 -12.02
N ARG A 60 12.36 5.66 -11.25
CA ARG A 60 10.98 5.22 -11.50
C ARG A 60 10.45 5.80 -12.82
N ILE A 61 9.93 4.94 -13.69
CA ILE A 61 9.24 5.31 -14.93
C ILE A 61 7.90 4.56 -15.00
N PRO A 62 6.75 5.25 -15.12
CA PRO A 62 6.60 6.71 -15.03
C PRO A 62 6.99 7.23 -13.64
N ASN A 63 7.45 8.49 -13.57
CA ASN A 63 7.71 9.15 -12.29
C ASN A 63 6.37 9.47 -11.58
N SER A 64 6.42 10.04 -10.37
CA SER A 64 5.22 10.32 -9.58
C SER A 64 4.26 11.33 -10.19
N ASN A 65 4.71 12.19 -11.09
CA ASN A 65 3.86 13.17 -11.79
C ASN A 65 3.09 12.53 -12.94
N ASP A 66 3.70 11.54 -13.60
CA ASP A 66 3.15 10.87 -14.79
C ASP A 66 2.50 9.52 -14.47
N SER A 67 2.66 9.03 -13.23
CA SER A 67 2.06 7.76 -12.79
C SER A 67 0.54 7.86 -12.70
N GLN A 68 -0.15 6.80 -13.11
CA GLN A 68 -1.59 6.66 -12.93
C GLN A 68 -1.96 6.78 -11.44
N LYS A 69 -2.89 7.67 -11.13
CA LYS A 69 -3.45 7.89 -9.78
C LYS A 69 -4.89 7.41 -9.66
N ASN A 70 -5.59 7.34 -10.77
CA ASN A 70 -6.99 6.94 -10.85
C ASN A 70 -7.05 5.60 -11.58
N PHE A 71 -7.43 4.55 -10.88
CA PHE A 71 -7.48 3.19 -11.40
C PHE A 71 -8.92 2.81 -11.71
N LYS A 72 -9.12 2.15 -12.85
CA LYS A 72 -10.39 1.49 -13.16
C LYS A 72 -10.23 0.01 -12.91
N ILE A 73 -11.15 -0.59 -12.16
CA ILE A 73 -11.10 -2.01 -11.81
C ILE A 73 -12.41 -2.67 -12.26
N LEU A 74 -12.29 -3.88 -12.80
CA LEU A 74 -13.40 -4.79 -13.04
C LEU A 74 -13.35 -5.89 -11.97
N SER A 75 -14.43 -6.01 -11.18
CA SER A 75 -14.59 -7.09 -10.21
C SER A 75 -15.21 -8.31 -10.88
N ILE A 76 -14.58 -9.49 -10.73
CA ILE A 76 -15.08 -10.75 -11.29
C ILE A 76 -15.16 -11.77 -10.17
N VAL A 77 -16.36 -12.30 -9.92
CA VAL A 77 -16.58 -13.35 -8.92
C VAL A 77 -16.77 -14.69 -9.60
N ILE A 78 -15.93 -15.66 -9.23
CA ILE A 78 -15.94 -17.02 -9.80
C ILE A 78 -16.32 -17.99 -8.69
N THR A 79 -17.44 -18.69 -8.85
CA THR A 79 -17.98 -19.63 -7.86
C THR A 79 -18.51 -20.90 -8.53
N ASP A 80 -18.46 -22.02 -7.81
CA ASP A 80 -18.99 -23.31 -8.30
C ASP A 80 -20.53 -23.34 -8.36
N SER A 81 -21.20 -22.46 -7.61
CA SER A 81 -22.64 -22.27 -7.61
C SER A 81 -22.97 -20.78 -7.69
N PRO A 82 -24.10 -20.39 -8.30
CA PRO A 82 -24.49 -18.98 -8.35
C PRO A 82 -24.58 -18.37 -6.95
N LEU A 83 -24.07 -17.16 -6.79
CA LEU A 83 -24.26 -16.39 -5.56
C LEU A 83 -25.74 -16.10 -5.33
N THR A 84 -26.11 -16.09 -4.07
CA THR A 84 -27.38 -15.54 -3.58
C THR A 84 -27.39 -14.01 -3.67
N GLU A 85 -28.57 -13.40 -3.56
CA GLU A 85 -28.73 -11.94 -3.55
C GLU A 85 -27.92 -11.29 -2.41
N ASP A 86 -28.03 -11.83 -1.19
CA ASP A 86 -27.26 -11.36 -0.02
C ASP A 86 -25.74 -11.43 -0.19
N GLU A 87 -25.24 -12.34 -1.04
CA GLU A 87 -23.82 -12.45 -1.33
C GLU A 87 -23.38 -11.46 -2.41
N TRP A 88 -24.21 -11.23 -3.42
CA TRP A 88 -23.99 -10.16 -4.39
C TRP A 88 -23.99 -8.78 -3.71
N ASP A 89 -24.93 -8.53 -2.81
CA ASP A 89 -25.01 -7.28 -2.06
C ASP A 89 -23.72 -7.02 -1.25
N LYS A 90 -23.07 -8.07 -0.72
CA LYS A 90 -21.79 -7.92 -0.02
C LYS A 90 -20.63 -7.61 -0.97
N VAL A 91 -20.62 -8.23 -2.15
CA VAL A 91 -19.61 -7.95 -3.18
C VAL A 91 -19.73 -6.48 -3.61
N ASP A 92 -20.95 -6.05 -3.92
CA ASP A 92 -21.24 -4.69 -4.37
C ASP A 92 -20.92 -3.66 -3.28
N ALA A 93 -21.36 -3.91 -2.04
CA ALA A 93 -21.05 -3.04 -0.91
C ALA A 93 -19.54 -2.93 -0.65
N THR A 94 -18.79 -4.03 -0.83
CA THR A 94 -17.33 -4.02 -0.66
C THR A 94 -16.66 -3.24 -1.79
N ALA A 95 -17.12 -3.41 -3.03
CA ALA A 95 -16.62 -2.68 -4.18
C ALA A 95 -16.87 -1.17 -4.03
N GLU A 96 -18.10 -0.80 -3.70
CA GLU A 96 -18.49 0.60 -3.45
C GLU A 96 -17.64 1.20 -2.32
N TRP A 97 -17.56 0.52 -1.18
CA TRP A 97 -16.75 0.94 -0.04
C TRP A 97 -15.28 1.17 -0.42
N PHE A 98 -14.66 0.21 -1.10
CA PHE A 98 -13.24 0.28 -1.44
C PHE A 98 -12.93 1.40 -2.46
N SER A 99 -13.90 1.72 -3.32
CA SER A 99 -13.82 2.80 -4.32
C SER A 99 -14.16 4.20 -3.77
N LYS A 100 -14.69 4.29 -2.55
CA LYS A 100 -15.11 5.56 -1.95
C LYS A 100 -13.93 6.53 -1.85
N LYS A 101 -14.13 7.77 -2.34
CA LYS A 101 -13.16 8.87 -2.17
C LYS A 101 -13.49 9.64 -0.90
N GLY A 102 -12.74 9.39 0.16
CA GLY A 102 -12.84 10.12 1.41
C GLY A 102 -12.74 9.23 2.63
N ASP A 103 -12.66 9.87 3.80
CA ASP A 103 -12.70 9.21 5.09
C ASP A 103 -14.08 8.59 5.34
N ASP A 104 -14.12 7.37 5.83
CA ASP A 104 -15.35 6.67 6.20
C ASP A 104 -15.48 6.39 7.70
N GLY A 105 -14.51 6.84 8.51
CA GLY A 105 -14.44 6.66 9.95
C GLY A 105 -14.08 5.24 10.39
N SER A 106 -13.76 4.35 9.45
CA SER A 106 -13.38 2.97 9.71
C SER A 106 -11.90 2.84 10.05
N SER A 107 -11.55 1.77 10.78
CA SER A 107 -10.15 1.36 10.94
C SER A 107 -9.65 0.52 9.75
N LEU A 108 -10.58 0.05 8.93
CA LEU A 108 -10.31 -0.55 7.63
C LEU A 108 -10.30 0.61 6.64
N TYR A 109 -9.13 0.93 6.10
CA TYR A 109 -8.94 2.04 5.17
C TYR A 109 -9.44 1.63 3.78
N ASN A 110 -10.25 2.46 3.13
CA ASN A 110 -10.48 2.33 1.69
C ASN A 110 -9.24 2.77 0.89
N PHE A 111 -9.24 2.62 -0.43
CA PHE A 111 -8.04 2.90 -1.23
C PHE A 111 -7.60 4.37 -1.17
N TRP A 112 -8.56 5.30 -1.13
CA TRP A 112 -8.26 6.73 -1.01
C TRP A 112 -7.55 7.03 0.32
N GLU A 113 -8.09 6.54 1.43
CA GLU A 113 -7.49 6.76 2.75
C GLU A 113 -6.14 6.05 2.87
N ALA A 114 -6.04 4.81 2.37
CA ALA A 114 -4.82 4.02 2.44
C ALA A 114 -3.67 4.69 1.66
N THR A 115 -3.98 5.48 0.64
CA THR A 115 -3.00 6.23 -0.15
C THR A 115 -2.80 7.67 0.32
N ASN A 116 -3.33 8.05 1.48
CA ASN A 116 -3.33 9.44 1.98
C ASN A 116 -3.91 10.45 0.95
N GLY A 117 -4.94 10.02 0.22
CA GLY A 117 -5.62 10.80 -0.82
C GLY A 117 -4.81 10.99 -2.11
N GLN A 118 -3.74 10.23 -2.32
CA GLN A 118 -2.93 10.30 -3.54
C GLN A 118 -3.51 9.48 -4.70
N GLY A 119 -4.28 8.44 -4.39
CA GLY A 119 -4.86 7.51 -5.36
C GLY A 119 -6.36 7.36 -5.21
N SER A 120 -7.04 7.02 -6.30
CA SER A 120 -8.45 6.64 -6.29
C SER A 120 -8.72 5.43 -7.18
N ILE A 121 -9.76 4.68 -6.86
CA ILE A 121 -10.27 3.58 -7.65
C ILE A 121 -11.70 3.90 -8.04
N ASP A 122 -12.04 3.64 -9.30
CA ASP A 122 -13.40 3.58 -9.79
C ASP A 122 -13.66 2.12 -10.19
N ILE A 123 -14.66 1.49 -9.58
CA ILE A 123 -15.09 0.13 -9.94
C ILE A 123 -16.34 0.28 -10.80
N GLU A 124 -16.25 -0.13 -12.06
CA GLU A 124 -17.39 -0.12 -12.97
C GLU A 124 -18.25 -1.36 -12.66
N ASN A 125 -19.49 -1.12 -12.24
CA ASN A 125 -20.57 -2.12 -12.15
C ASN A 125 -21.36 -2.16 -13.46
#